data_AF-A0A7R8X5I0-F1
#
_entry.id   AF-A0A7R8X5I0-F1
#
_cell.length_a   1.000
_cell.length_b   1.000
_cell.length_c   1.000
_cell.angle_alpha   90.00
_cell.angle_beta   90.00
_cell.angle_gamma   90.00
#
_symmetry.space_group_name_H-M   'P 1'
#
loop_
_entity.id
_entity.type
_entity.pdbx_description
1 polymer ?
#
loop_
_entity_poly.entity_id
_entity_poly.type
_entity_poly.pdbx_seq_one_letter_code
_entity_poly.pdbx_strand_id
1 'polypeptide(L)'
;MRRDERTRVEEARIRAEEERKRKQSEIDRKKAEVRKRLEEASKAKQKAKKGFMTPERKKKLRLLLRKKAAEELKKEQERKAAERRRIIEERCGHAKKLDGANEGNGKEKILSHRWRIRTAGDDITSELQTILKQYHARIAALESDKYDLEYVCKRKDHQLRDICKEYYDRILKCEAHKWDLEWEVRKREFEINELNMQVNDLRGKFLKPTLKKVSKYENKFAKLQKKAAEFNFRNQLKQVKKKEFLMEEEEKERKTKEEFQLKKREDKGKEVEATEE
;
A
#
# COMPACT_ATOMS: atom_id res chain seq x y z
N MET A 1 -66.92 -19.52 81.41
CA MET A 1 -65.52 -20.02 81.36
C MET A 1 -64.94 -20.20 79.95
N ARG A 2 -65.65 -20.71 78.92
CA ARG A 2 -65.03 -20.95 77.58
C ARG A 2 -64.73 -19.70 76.71
N ARG A 3 -65.23 -18.52 77.10
CA ARG A 3 -65.07 -17.26 76.31
C ARG A 3 -63.74 -16.57 76.61
N ASP A 4 -63.26 -16.66 77.86
CA ASP A 4 -61.97 -16.12 78.31
C ASP A 4 -60.75 -16.90 77.80
N GLU A 5 -60.92 -18.19 77.54
CA GLU A 5 -59.82 -19.03 77.07
C GLU A 5 -59.52 -18.78 75.58
N ARG A 6 -60.55 -18.48 74.79
CA ARG A 6 -60.40 -18.13 73.36
C ARG A 6 -59.75 -16.76 73.17
N THR A 7 -60.08 -15.78 74.01
CA THR A 7 -59.46 -14.44 73.96
C THR A 7 -57.99 -14.49 74.38
N ARG A 8 -57.64 -15.28 75.41
CA ARG A 8 -56.23 -15.49 75.80
C ARG A 8 -55.40 -16.18 74.73
N VAL A 9 -55.96 -17.18 74.04
CA VAL A 9 -55.27 -17.86 72.92
C VAL A 9 -55.10 -16.92 71.73
N GLU A 10 -56.09 -16.07 71.44
CA GLU A 10 -56.00 -15.10 70.34
C GLU A 10 -54.99 -13.98 70.65
N GLU A 11 -54.98 -13.46 71.88
CA GLU A 11 -53.98 -12.48 72.33
C GLU A 11 -52.54 -13.05 72.32
N ALA A 12 -52.39 -14.34 72.63
CA ALA A 12 -51.09 -15.01 72.54
C ALA A 12 -50.61 -15.17 71.09
N ARG A 13 -51.52 -15.42 70.13
CA ARG A 13 -51.20 -15.45 68.70
C ARG A 13 -50.81 -14.06 68.18
N ILE A 14 -51.54 -13.01 68.57
CA ILE A 14 -51.24 -11.62 68.19
C ILE A 14 -49.85 -11.22 68.72
N ARG A 15 -49.54 -11.52 69.98
CA ARG A 15 -48.21 -11.24 70.56
C ARG A 15 -47.09 -12.00 69.85
N ALA A 16 -47.31 -13.27 69.49
CA ALA A 16 -46.34 -14.07 68.75
C ALA A 16 -46.12 -13.56 67.31
N GLU A 17 -47.18 -13.07 66.66
CA GLU A 17 -47.11 -12.47 65.32
C GLU A 17 -46.39 -11.10 65.35
N GLU A 18 -46.67 -10.26 66.34
CA GLU A 18 -45.95 -9.01 66.56
C GLU A 18 -44.46 -9.22 66.85
N GLU A 19 -44.11 -10.24 67.64
CA GLU A 19 -42.71 -10.58 67.93
C GLU A 19 -41.98 -11.06 66.67
N ARG A 20 -42.63 -11.86 65.82
CA ARG A 20 -42.09 -12.26 64.50
C ARG A 20 -41.91 -11.07 63.57
N LYS A 21 -42.86 -10.14 63.55
CA LYS A 21 -42.78 -8.90 62.75
C LYS A 21 -41.65 -7.99 63.22
N ARG A 22 -41.45 -7.87 64.54
CA ARG A 22 -40.31 -7.16 65.14
C ARG A 22 -38.97 -7.79 64.75
N LYS A 23 -38.84 -9.12 64.86
CA LYS A 23 -37.64 -9.86 64.45
C LYS A 23 -37.34 -9.70 62.95
N GLN A 24 -38.36 -9.76 62.10
CA GLN A 24 -38.22 -9.55 60.65
C GLN A 24 -37.76 -8.12 60.32
N SER A 25 -38.34 -7.11 60.98
CA SER A 25 -37.94 -5.70 60.79
C SER A 25 -36.51 -5.41 61.24
N GLU A 26 -36.05 -6.07 62.30
CA GLU A 26 -34.66 -6.03 62.79
C GLU A 26 -33.67 -6.62 61.77
N ILE A 27 -34.03 -7.75 61.16
CA ILE A 27 -33.23 -8.41 60.12
C ILE A 27 -33.17 -7.54 58.86
N ASP A 28 -34.30 -6.98 58.44
CA ASP A 28 -34.37 -6.13 57.24
C ASP A 28 -33.62 -4.81 57.44
N ARG A 29 -33.64 -4.23 58.66
CA ARG A 29 -32.79 -3.08 59.04
C ARG A 29 -31.30 -3.42 58.93
N LYS A 30 -30.88 -4.56 59.49
CA LYS A 30 -29.47 -5.02 59.44
C LYS A 30 -29.02 -5.30 58.00
N LYS A 31 -29.87 -5.91 57.17
CA LYS A 31 -29.59 -6.13 55.73
C LYS A 31 -29.46 -4.82 54.95
N ALA A 32 -30.36 -3.85 55.21
CA ALA A 32 -30.32 -2.54 54.58
C ALA A 32 -29.03 -1.77 54.93
N GLU A 33 -28.59 -1.85 56.19
CA GLU A 33 -27.35 -1.23 56.66
C GLU A 33 -26.10 -1.84 55.98
N VAL A 34 -26.01 -3.17 55.90
CA VAL A 34 -24.92 -3.86 55.21
C VAL A 34 -24.89 -3.48 53.72
N ARG A 35 -26.05 -3.41 53.07
CA ARG A 35 -26.17 -3.01 51.66
C ARG A 35 -25.72 -1.56 51.47
N LYS A 36 -26.12 -0.64 52.35
CA LYS A 36 -25.72 0.76 52.33
C LYS A 36 -24.20 0.91 52.50
N ARG A 37 -23.61 0.17 53.45
CA ARG A 37 -22.15 0.14 53.69
C ARG A 37 -21.38 -0.40 52.47
N LEU A 38 -21.89 -1.43 51.79
CA LEU A 38 -21.29 -1.97 50.58
C LEU A 38 -21.35 -0.99 49.40
N GLU A 39 -22.48 -0.29 49.27
CA GLU A 39 -22.70 0.73 48.23
C GLU A 39 -21.83 1.97 48.44
N GLU A 40 -21.67 2.44 49.68
CA GLU A 40 -20.78 3.53 50.05
C GLU A 40 -19.30 3.17 49.81
N ALA A 41 -18.89 1.95 50.16
CA ALA A 41 -17.55 1.44 49.86
C ALA A 41 -17.28 1.34 48.34
N SER A 42 -18.29 0.96 47.55
CA SER A 42 -18.21 0.95 46.08
C SER A 42 -18.12 2.37 45.50
N LYS A 43 -18.95 3.31 45.98
CA LYS A 43 -18.92 4.72 45.56
C LYS A 43 -17.61 5.41 45.92
N ALA A 44 -17.03 5.13 47.09
CA ALA A 44 -15.71 5.64 47.49
C ALA A 44 -14.60 5.12 46.56
N LYS A 45 -14.61 3.82 46.20
CA LYS A 45 -13.67 3.22 45.23
C LYS A 45 -13.83 3.80 43.82
N GLN A 46 -15.05 4.16 43.41
CA GLN A 46 -15.30 4.81 42.11
C GLN A 46 -14.86 6.28 42.11
N LYS A 47 -15.08 7.02 43.20
CA LYS A 47 -14.63 8.41 43.36
C LYS A 47 -13.09 8.52 43.38
N ALA A 48 -12.38 7.55 43.97
CA ALA A 48 -10.92 7.48 43.94
C ALA A 48 -10.33 7.25 42.53
N LYS A 49 -11.11 6.69 41.59
CA LYS A 49 -10.73 6.52 40.17
C LYS A 49 -11.10 7.71 39.29
N LYS A 50 -11.62 8.79 39.87
CA LYS A 50 -12.14 10.00 39.19
C LYS A 50 -11.05 11.06 38.95
N GLY A 51 -9.77 10.67 39.00
CA GLY A 51 -8.63 11.52 38.66
C GLY A 51 -8.09 11.19 37.26
N PHE A 52 -8.13 12.17 36.35
CA PHE A 52 -7.48 12.19 35.03
C PHE A 52 -7.76 10.99 34.10
N MET A 53 -8.82 11.13 33.30
CA MET A 53 -9.23 10.21 32.21
C MET A 53 -9.62 8.80 32.64
N THR A 54 -10.78 8.31 32.18
CA THR A 54 -11.10 6.89 32.33
C THR A 54 -10.06 6.04 31.58
N PRO A 55 -9.64 4.88 32.12
CA PRO A 55 -8.65 4.01 31.48
C PRO A 55 -8.99 3.64 30.03
N GLU A 56 -10.28 3.50 29.74
CA GLU A 56 -10.83 3.23 28.41
C GLU A 56 -10.62 4.42 27.46
N ARG A 57 -10.89 5.66 27.90
CA ARG A 57 -10.63 6.86 27.10
C ARG A 57 -9.14 7.03 26.81
N LYS A 58 -8.27 6.73 27.78
CA LYS A 58 -6.80 6.76 27.59
C LYS A 58 -6.32 5.69 26.62
N LYS A 59 -6.94 4.50 26.60
CA LYS A 59 -6.66 3.44 25.62
C LYS A 59 -7.11 3.85 24.21
N LYS A 60 -8.31 4.40 24.07
CA LYS A 60 -8.85 4.90 22.80
C LYS A 60 -7.97 6.03 22.25
N LEU A 61 -7.55 6.97 23.09
CA LEU A 61 -6.68 8.07 22.69
C LEU A 61 -5.31 7.59 22.20
N ARG A 62 -4.65 6.67 22.92
CA ARG A 62 -3.37 6.08 22.47
C ARG A 62 -3.51 5.34 21.14
N LEU A 63 -4.64 4.65 20.93
CA LEU A 63 -4.91 3.99 19.66
C LEU A 63 -5.04 5.01 18.52
N LEU A 64 -5.78 6.09 18.74
CA LEU A 64 -5.94 7.16 17.75
C LEU A 64 -4.61 7.85 17.44
N LEU A 65 -3.78 8.13 18.46
CA LEU A 65 -2.46 8.72 18.26
C LEU A 65 -1.52 7.81 17.45
N ARG A 66 -1.51 6.50 17.73
CA ARG A 66 -0.73 5.53 16.94
C ARG A 66 -1.24 5.39 15.52
N LYS A 67 -2.57 5.40 15.32
CA LYS A 67 -3.18 5.37 13.98
C LYS A 67 -2.80 6.61 13.19
N LYS A 68 -2.93 7.81 13.78
CA LYS A 68 -2.52 9.07 13.16
C LYS A 68 -1.02 9.08 12.85
N ALA A 69 -0.18 8.62 13.77
CA ALA A 69 1.27 8.53 13.53
C ALA A 69 1.62 7.56 12.41
N ALA A 70 0.94 6.41 12.31
CA ALA A 70 1.14 5.45 11.23
C ALA A 70 0.66 5.98 9.87
N GLU A 71 -0.46 6.71 9.86
CA GLU A 71 -0.99 7.36 8.66
C GLU A 71 -0.05 8.47 8.16
N GLU A 72 0.42 9.34 9.05
CA GLU A 72 1.41 10.38 8.72
C GLU A 72 2.72 9.77 8.21
N LEU A 73 3.23 8.71 8.84
CA LEU A 73 4.43 8.00 8.38
C LEU A 73 4.24 7.44 6.96
N LYS A 74 3.07 6.85 6.67
CA LYS A 74 2.76 6.34 5.33
C LYS A 74 2.67 7.46 4.30
N LYS A 75 2.01 8.57 4.65
CA LYS A 75 1.89 9.75 3.78
C LYS A 75 3.25 10.39 3.50
N GLU A 76 4.15 10.42 4.48
CA GLU A 76 5.52 10.90 4.30
C GLU A 76 6.34 9.96 3.40
N GLN A 77 6.20 8.65 3.56
CA GLN A 77 6.82 7.67 2.66
C GLN A 77 6.34 7.82 1.21
N GLU A 78 5.04 8.00 1.00
CA GLU A 78 4.45 8.26 -0.32
C GLU A 78 4.96 9.57 -0.91
N ARG A 79 5.06 10.65 -0.11
CA ARG A 79 5.62 11.94 -0.54
C ARG A 79 7.09 11.80 -0.96
N LYS A 80 7.92 11.14 -0.13
CA LYS A 80 9.34 10.86 -0.46
C LYS A 80 9.48 9.98 -1.70
N ALA A 81 8.61 8.99 -1.88
CA ALA A 81 8.62 8.15 -3.07
C ALA A 81 8.18 8.90 -4.33
N ALA A 82 7.22 9.82 -4.23
CA ALA A 82 6.81 10.70 -5.32
C ALA A 82 7.94 11.69 -5.69
N GLU A 83 8.55 12.31 -4.70
CA GLU A 83 9.69 13.21 -4.91
C GLU A 83 10.89 12.48 -5.51
N ARG A 84 11.21 11.26 -5.04
CA ARG A 84 12.22 10.39 -5.67
C ARG A 84 11.90 10.15 -7.14
N ARG A 85 10.64 9.86 -7.49
CA ARG A 85 10.23 9.66 -8.89
C ARG A 85 10.43 10.94 -9.72
N ARG A 86 10.01 12.09 -9.20
CA ARG A 86 10.21 13.40 -9.85
C ARG A 86 11.69 13.71 -10.10
N ILE A 87 12.55 13.50 -9.10
CA ILE A 87 13.99 13.74 -9.22
C ILE A 87 14.63 12.79 -10.24
N ILE A 88 14.22 11.52 -10.27
CA ILE A 88 14.72 10.56 -11.27
C ILE A 88 14.31 11.01 -12.68
N GLU A 89 13.06 11.42 -12.87
CA GLU A 89 12.58 11.92 -14.16
C GLU A 89 13.35 13.16 -14.63
N GLU A 90 13.58 14.12 -13.72
CA GLU A 90 14.37 15.33 -13.99
C GLU A 90 15.84 15.02 -14.32
N ARG A 91 16.48 14.10 -13.57
CA ARG A 91 17.90 13.77 -13.74
C ARG A 91 18.17 12.82 -14.91
N CYS A 92 17.31 11.84 -15.14
CA CYS A 92 17.51 10.82 -16.17
C CYS A 92 16.96 11.26 -17.52
N GLY A 93 16.01 12.20 -17.57
CA GLY A 93 15.39 12.69 -18.80
C GLY A 93 14.66 11.59 -19.57
N HIS A 94 14.21 11.93 -20.78
CA HIS A 94 13.60 10.96 -21.69
C HIS A 94 14.68 10.28 -22.55
N ALA A 95 14.46 9.00 -22.88
CA ALA A 95 15.34 8.27 -23.78
C ALA A 95 15.54 9.06 -25.08
N LYS A 96 16.79 9.23 -25.53
CA LYS A 96 17.08 9.88 -26.82
C LYS A 96 16.36 9.08 -27.91
N LYS A 97 15.58 9.76 -28.75
CA LYS A 97 14.85 9.11 -29.85
C LYS A 97 15.85 8.46 -30.80
N LEU A 98 15.78 7.14 -30.93
CA LEU A 98 16.58 6.34 -31.87
C LEU A 98 15.76 5.94 -33.12
N ASP A 99 14.51 6.40 -33.24
CA ASP A 99 13.63 6.07 -34.37
C ASP A 99 14.23 6.60 -35.69
N GLY A 100 14.77 5.66 -36.47
CA GLY A 100 15.48 5.91 -37.73
C GLY A 100 16.95 5.44 -37.74
N ALA A 101 17.47 4.95 -36.62
CA ALA A 101 18.83 4.41 -36.51
C ALA A 101 18.98 2.99 -37.05
N ASN A 102 17.89 2.22 -37.16
CA ASN A 102 17.90 0.86 -37.67
C ASN A 102 16.82 0.63 -38.73
N GLU A 103 16.94 1.31 -39.87
CA GLU A 103 16.35 0.83 -41.11
C GLU A 103 17.45 0.63 -42.14
N GLY A 104 18.22 -0.45 -41.93
CA GLY A 104 19.01 -1.06 -42.99
C GLY A 104 18.11 -1.79 -43.99
N ASN A 105 17.17 -1.09 -44.64
CA ASN A 105 16.40 -1.63 -45.76
C ASN A 105 17.14 -1.41 -47.09
N GLY A 106 18.38 -1.90 -47.15
CA GLY A 106 19.15 -2.01 -48.40
C GLY A 106 18.97 -3.40 -48.98
N LYS A 107 17.82 -3.66 -49.60
CA LYS A 107 17.50 -4.94 -50.25
C LYS A 107 18.64 -5.39 -51.19
N GLU A 108 18.99 -6.66 -51.08
CA GLU A 108 19.76 -7.41 -52.09
C GLU A 108 19.19 -7.19 -53.49
N LYS A 109 19.79 -6.27 -54.26
CA LYS A 109 19.57 -6.15 -55.71
C LYS A 109 20.84 -5.92 -56.51
N ILE A 110 22.03 -6.07 -55.92
CA ILE A 110 23.30 -5.73 -56.59
C ILE A 110 24.08 -6.98 -57.07
N LEU A 111 23.61 -8.20 -56.79
CA LEU A 111 24.33 -9.43 -57.20
C LEU A 111 23.61 -10.32 -58.22
N SER A 112 22.52 -9.85 -58.85
CA SER A 112 21.84 -10.60 -59.93
C SER A 112 22.11 -10.09 -61.34
N HIS A 113 22.89 -9.03 -61.54
CA HIS A 113 23.19 -8.49 -62.89
C HIS A 113 24.62 -8.79 -63.36
N ARG A 114 25.29 -9.76 -62.75
CA ARG A 114 26.57 -10.27 -63.23
C ARG A 114 26.30 -11.43 -64.20
N TRP A 115 26.64 -11.20 -65.47
CA TRP A 115 26.66 -12.16 -66.57
C TRP A 115 25.31 -12.57 -67.18
N ARG A 116 24.88 -11.81 -68.19
CA ARG A 116 24.30 -12.40 -69.41
C ARG A 116 24.51 -11.50 -70.62
N ILE A 117 25.72 -11.46 -71.15
CA ILE A 117 25.91 -11.23 -72.59
C ILE A 117 27.04 -12.16 -73.04
N ARG A 118 26.65 -13.28 -73.66
CA ARG A 118 27.51 -14.01 -74.59
C ARG A 118 26.71 -14.23 -75.87
N THR A 119 27.36 -13.85 -76.97
CA THR A 119 27.07 -14.04 -78.41
C THR A 119 25.83 -13.40 -79.01
N ALA A 120 26.01 -12.46 -79.94
CA ALA A 120 25.93 -12.75 -81.38
C ALA A 120 26.39 -11.56 -82.24
N GLY A 121 26.95 -11.92 -83.40
CA GLY A 121 27.30 -11.23 -84.63
C GLY A 121 27.12 -9.72 -84.83
N ASP A 122 28.07 -9.20 -85.58
CA ASP A 122 28.19 -7.87 -86.16
C ASP A 122 26.94 -7.45 -86.97
N ASP A 123 26.22 -6.46 -86.42
CA ASP A 123 25.77 -5.24 -87.09
C ASP A 123 25.23 -4.28 -86.02
N ILE A 124 26.14 -3.52 -85.40
CA ILE A 124 25.93 -2.76 -84.16
C ILE A 124 25.96 -1.26 -84.50
N THR A 125 24.91 -0.75 -85.14
CA THR A 125 24.79 0.65 -85.54
C THR A 125 23.83 1.39 -84.61
N SER A 126 24.30 2.47 -83.96
CA SER A 126 23.55 3.44 -83.11
C SER A 126 22.80 2.92 -81.87
N GLU A 127 22.01 1.86 -81.98
CA GLU A 127 21.13 1.35 -80.92
C GLU A 127 21.93 0.74 -79.77
N LEU A 128 22.94 -0.10 -80.07
CA LEU A 128 23.83 -0.67 -79.06
C LEU A 128 24.72 0.38 -78.38
N GLN A 129 25.12 1.44 -79.11
CA GLN A 129 25.79 2.60 -78.53
C GLN A 129 24.86 3.36 -77.56
N THR A 130 23.57 3.47 -77.89
CA THR A 130 22.56 4.09 -77.03
C THR A 130 22.29 3.25 -75.79
N ILE A 131 22.18 1.93 -75.94
CA ILE A 131 22.02 0.98 -74.85
C ILE A 131 23.24 1.02 -73.92
N LEU A 132 24.47 1.01 -74.46
CA LEU A 132 25.68 1.17 -73.65
C LEU A 132 25.68 2.49 -72.87
N LYS A 133 25.33 3.62 -73.51
CA LYS A 133 25.20 4.92 -72.83
C LYS A 133 24.15 4.90 -71.72
N GLN A 134 23.00 4.26 -71.95
CA GLN A 134 21.96 4.08 -70.92
C GLN A 134 22.44 3.22 -69.75
N TYR A 135 23.17 2.13 -70.02
CA TYR A 135 23.78 1.31 -68.96
C TYR A 135 24.86 2.08 -68.20
N HIS A 136 25.72 2.85 -68.89
CA HIS A 136 26.72 3.70 -68.24
C HIS A 136 26.08 4.79 -67.35
N ALA A 137 25.05 5.47 -67.84
CA ALA A 137 24.30 6.45 -67.04
C ALA A 137 23.62 5.82 -65.82
N ARG A 138 23.06 4.61 -65.99
CA ARG A 138 22.44 3.86 -64.90
C ARG A 138 23.47 3.39 -63.87
N ILE A 139 24.66 2.92 -64.31
CA ILE A 139 25.75 2.53 -63.41
C ILE A 139 26.23 3.76 -62.63
N ALA A 140 26.43 4.90 -63.28
CA ALA A 140 26.83 6.14 -62.62
C ALA A 140 25.80 6.63 -61.60
N ALA A 141 24.50 6.57 -61.93
CA ALA A 141 23.42 6.90 -60.98
C ALA A 141 23.39 5.94 -59.79
N LEU A 142 23.49 4.62 -60.02
CA LEU A 142 23.54 3.61 -58.96
C LEU A 142 24.78 3.75 -58.07
N GLU A 143 25.92 4.13 -58.65
CA GLU A 143 27.14 4.41 -57.90
C GLU A 143 26.97 5.67 -57.03
N SER A 144 26.37 6.75 -57.56
CA SER A 144 26.04 7.96 -56.78
C SER A 144 25.11 7.63 -55.60
N ASP A 145 24.00 6.94 -55.86
CA ASP A 145 23.04 6.54 -54.83
C ASP A 145 23.70 5.67 -53.74
N LYS A 146 24.62 4.78 -54.14
CA LYS A 146 25.41 3.96 -53.20
C LYS A 146 26.32 4.83 -52.33
N TYR A 147 27.04 5.79 -52.91
CA TYR A 147 27.91 6.69 -52.15
C TYR A 147 27.12 7.54 -51.13
N ASP A 148 25.95 8.04 -51.53
CA ASP A 148 25.06 8.79 -50.64
C ASP A 148 24.57 7.94 -49.46
N LEU A 149 24.16 6.68 -49.73
CA LEU A 149 23.76 5.73 -48.69
C LEU A 149 24.90 5.36 -47.75
N GLU A 150 26.11 5.10 -48.27
CA GLU A 150 27.29 4.80 -47.44
C GLU A 150 27.66 5.98 -46.53
N TYR A 151 27.55 7.21 -47.05
CA TYR A 151 27.84 8.42 -46.29
C TYR A 151 26.79 8.68 -45.19
N VAL A 152 25.51 8.49 -45.49
CA VAL A 152 24.42 8.56 -44.48
C VAL A 152 24.61 7.49 -43.40
N CYS A 153 24.97 6.26 -43.78
CA CYS A 153 25.21 5.18 -42.84
C CYS A 153 26.38 5.48 -41.90
N LYS A 154 27.53 5.91 -42.46
CA LYS A 154 28.70 6.33 -41.66
C LYS A 154 28.37 7.49 -40.71
N ARG A 155 27.63 8.50 -41.18
CA ARG A 155 27.19 9.63 -40.34
C ARG A 155 26.35 9.16 -39.15
N LYS A 156 25.38 8.25 -39.37
CA LYS A 156 24.56 7.67 -38.29
C LYS A 156 25.42 6.88 -37.30
N ASP A 157 26.38 6.09 -37.77
CA ASP A 157 27.30 5.35 -36.89
C ASP A 157 28.13 6.29 -35.98
N HIS A 158 28.58 7.42 -36.51
CA HIS A 158 29.27 8.44 -35.70
C HIS A 158 28.33 9.03 -34.64
N GLN A 159 27.09 9.36 -35.01
CA GLN A 159 26.09 9.86 -34.06
C GLN A 159 25.78 8.86 -32.95
N LEU A 160 25.65 7.56 -33.26
CA LEU A 160 25.47 6.52 -32.23
C LEU A 160 26.69 6.42 -31.31
N ARG A 161 27.91 6.45 -31.88
CA ARG A 161 29.15 6.39 -31.09
C ARG A 161 29.25 7.56 -30.10
N ASP A 162 28.89 8.77 -30.52
CA ASP A 162 28.93 9.94 -29.64
C ASP A 162 27.87 9.88 -28.54
N ILE A 163 26.65 9.41 -28.87
CA ILE A 163 25.61 9.16 -27.87
C ILE A 163 26.07 8.12 -26.83
N CYS A 164 26.70 7.03 -27.26
CA CYS A 164 27.22 6.00 -26.36
C CYS A 164 28.31 6.55 -25.41
N LYS A 165 29.22 7.39 -25.93
CA LYS A 165 30.24 8.06 -25.11
C LYS A 165 29.62 8.99 -24.06
N GLU A 166 28.65 9.80 -24.46
CA GLU A 166 27.96 10.70 -23.52
C GLU A 166 27.23 9.95 -22.39
N TYR A 167 26.58 8.81 -22.70
CA TYR A 167 25.96 7.97 -21.68
C TYR A 167 26.99 7.36 -20.74
N TYR A 168 28.12 6.89 -21.28
CA TYR A 168 29.22 6.35 -20.48
C TYR A 168 29.79 7.39 -19.51
N ASP A 169 30.09 8.60 -19.99
CA ASP A 169 30.60 9.70 -19.15
C ASP A 169 29.60 10.10 -18.07
N ARG A 170 28.30 10.09 -18.39
CA ARG A 170 27.24 10.36 -17.42
C ARG A 170 27.19 9.29 -16.33
N ILE A 171 27.28 8.02 -16.70
CA ILE A 171 27.28 6.90 -15.74
C ILE A 171 28.48 7.02 -14.80
N LEU A 172 29.67 7.29 -15.32
CA LEU A 172 30.88 7.46 -14.49
C LEU A 172 30.70 8.58 -13.44
N LYS A 173 30.20 9.74 -13.86
CA LYS A 173 29.92 10.86 -12.93
C LYS A 173 28.86 10.50 -11.89
N CYS A 174 27.79 9.83 -12.30
CA CYS A 174 26.75 9.38 -11.38
C CYS A 174 27.28 8.37 -10.35
N GLU A 175 28.16 7.46 -10.76
CA GLU A 175 28.75 6.47 -9.85
C GLU A 175 29.69 7.12 -8.84
N ALA A 176 30.50 8.11 -9.26
CA ALA A 176 31.35 8.87 -8.33
C ALA A 176 30.51 9.58 -7.26
N HIS A 177 29.47 10.34 -7.67
CA HIS A 177 28.58 11.02 -6.71
C HIS A 177 27.84 10.04 -5.80
N LYS A 178 27.46 8.87 -6.31
CA LYS A 178 26.84 7.81 -5.50
C LYS A 178 27.81 7.30 -4.44
N TRP A 179 29.05 7.04 -4.81
CA TRP A 179 30.08 6.56 -3.89
C TRP A 179 30.32 7.55 -2.74
N ASP A 180 30.43 8.85 -3.05
CA ASP A 180 30.60 9.91 -2.03
C ASP A 180 29.42 9.91 -1.03
N LEU A 181 28.19 9.84 -1.55
CA LEU A 181 26.97 9.77 -0.73
C LEU A 181 26.91 8.50 0.13
N GLU A 182 27.25 7.34 -0.43
CA GLU A 182 27.26 6.06 0.29
C GLU A 182 28.29 6.07 1.42
N TRP A 183 29.49 6.61 1.15
CA TRP A 183 30.53 6.76 2.17
C TRP A 183 30.05 7.64 3.31
N GLU A 184 29.42 8.76 2.99
CA GLU A 184 28.93 9.71 3.97
C GLU A 184 27.73 9.18 4.79
N VAL A 185 26.85 8.38 4.17
CA VAL A 185 25.80 7.62 4.89
C VAL A 185 26.44 6.63 5.85
N ARG A 186 27.44 5.87 5.40
CA ARG A 186 28.13 4.87 6.21
C ARG A 186 28.82 5.51 7.42
N LYS A 187 29.44 6.69 7.25
CA LYS A 187 30.01 7.47 8.35
C LYS A 187 28.94 7.85 9.38
N ARG A 188 27.77 8.35 8.94
CA ARG A 188 26.64 8.66 9.84
C ARG A 188 26.09 7.42 10.53
N GLU A 189 26.04 6.27 9.86
CA GLU A 189 25.62 5.00 10.49
C GLU A 189 26.57 4.59 11.61
N PHE A 190 27.88 4.73 11.41
CA PHE A 190 28.87 4.48 12.46
C PHE A 190 28.68 5.40 13.66
N GLU A 191 28.51 6.70 13.42
CA GLU A 191 28.27 7.70 14.48
C GLU A 191 26.97 7.39 15.24
N ILE A 192 25.88 7.06 14.53
CA ILE A 192 24.61 6.64 15.16
C ILE A 192 24.80 5.38 16.00
N ASN A 193 25.57 4.40 15.52
CA ASN A 193 25.82 3.17 16.26
C ASN A 193 26.66 3.44 17.53
N GLU A 194 27.67 4.29 17.42
CA GLU A 194 28.49 4.72 18.56
C GLU A 194 27.64 5.45 19.60
N LEU A 195 26.84 6.44 19.18
CA LEU A 195 25.92 7.15 20.07
C LEU A 195 24.88 6.22 20.70
N ASN A 196 24.36 5.24 19.94
CA ASN A 196 23.47 4.22 20.48
C ASN A 196 24.16 3.35 21.54
N MET A 197 25.43 2.99 21.33
CA MET A 197 26.21 2.24 22.32
C MET A 197 26.41 3.07 23.59
N GLN A 198 26.82 4.34 23.45
CA GLN A 198 26.98 5.27 24.58
C GLN A 198 25.69 5.45 25.37
N VAL A 199 24.54 5.67 24.69
CA VAL A 199 23.23 5.77 25.35
C VAL A 199 22.86 4.48 26.07
N ASN A 200 23.18 3.32 25.51
CA ASN A 200 22.89 2.04 26.14
C ASN A 200 23.75 1.78 27.38
N ASP A 201 25.03 2.17 27.36
CA ASP A 201 25.92 2.05 28.52
C ASP A 201 25.54 3.04 29.63
N LEU A 202 25.16 4.28 29.27
CA LEU A 202 24.67 5.30 30.21
C LEU A 202 23.32 4.93 30.84
N ARG A 203 22.44 4.23 30.11
CA ARG A 203 21.12 3.82 30.62
C ARG A 203 21.20 2.65 31.62
N GLY A 204 22.39 2.07 31.82
CA GLY A 204 22.61 0.92 32.68
C GLY A 204 22.07 -0.36 32.04
N LYS A 205 22.96 -1.29 31.71
CA LYS A 205 22.65 -2.58 31.06
C LYS A 205 21.98 -3.59 32.00
N PHE A 206 21.10 -3.13 32.89
CA PHE A 206 20.32 -3.98 33.79
C PHE A 206 18.85 -3.52 33.89
N LEU A 207 18.16 -3.47 32.75
CA LEU A 207 16.73 -3.73 32.77
C LEU A 207 16.58 -5.25 32.73
N LYS A 208 16.59 -5.95 33.89
CA LYS A 208 16.29 -7.40 33.93
C LYS A 208 14.93 -7.60 33.25
N PRO A 209 14.89 -8.09 32.00
CA PRO A 209 13.62 -8.26 31.32
C PRO A 209 12.90 -9.31 32.16
N THR A 210 11.71 -9.00 32.67
CA THR A 210 10.93 -10.00 33.42
C THR A 210 10.74 -11.17 32.47
N LEU A 211 11.43 -12.29 32.71
CA LEU A 211 11.41 -13.45 31.84
C LEU A 211 9.97 -13.96 31.82
N LYS A 212 9.25 -13.67 30.73
CA LYS A 212 7.96 -14.30 30.48
C LYS A 212 8.25 -15.69 29.94
N LYS A 213 7.54 -16.70 30.47
CA LYS A 213 7.56 -18.06 29.91
C LYS A 213 6.95 -18.01 28.51
N VAL A 214 7.78 -17.70 27.51
CA VAL A 214 7.37 -17.70 26.11
C VAL A 214 7.54 -19.13 25.62
N SER A 215 6.46 -19.91 25.59
CA SER A 215 6.52 -21.23 24.97
C SER A 215 6.64 -21.06 23.45
N LYS A 216 7.58 -21.78 22.82
CA LYS A 216 7.93 -21.62 21.39
C LYS A 216 6.74 -21.85 20.45
N TYR A 217 5.71 -22.55 20.91
CA TYR A 217 4.56 -22.97 20.10
C TYR A 217 3.24 -22.23 20.42
N GLU A 218 3.10 -21.57 21.56
CA GLU A 218 1.84 -20.91 21.97
C GLU A 218 1.50 -19.70 21.10
N ASN A 219 2.50 -18.96 20.61
CA ASN A 219 2.28 -17.87 19.66
C ASN A 219 1.88 -18.37 18.25
N LYS A 220 2.25 -19.60 17.89
CA LYS A 220 1.81 -20.25 16.64
C LYS A 220 0.42 -20.86 16.81
N PHE A 221 0.14 -21.47 17.96
CA PHE A 221 -1.17 -22.04 18.31
C PHE A 221 -2.25 -20.97 18.48
N ALA A 222 -1.93 -19.83 19.10
CA ALA A 222 -2.84 -18.69 19.21
C ALA A 222 -3.19 -18.07 17.86
N LYS A 223 -2.29 -18.12 16.86
CA LYS A 223 -2.58 -17.70 15.49
C LYS A 223 -3.55 -18.67 14.78
N LEU A 224 -3.41 -19.98 15.02
CA LEU A 224 -4.38 -20.97 14.51
C LEU A 224 -5.75 -20.83 15.21
N GLN A 225 -5.78 -20.65 16.53
CA GLN A 225 -7.02 -20.48 17.29
C GLN A 225 -7.74 -19.17 16.94
N LYS A 226 -7.01 -18.07 16.70
CA LYS A 226 -7.63 -16.81 16.25
C LYS A 226 -8.25 -16.92 14.86
N LYS A 227 -7.58 -17.60 13.92
CA LYS A 227 -8.14 -17.89 12.58
C LYS A 227 -9.38 -18.79 12.68
N ALA A 228 -9.35 -19.81 13.54
CA ALA A 228 -10.49 -20.69 13.78
C ALA A 228 -11.66 -19.97 14.50
N ALA A 229 -11.37 -19.06 15.42
CA ALA A 229 -12.37 -18.25 16.13
C ALA A 229 -12.97 -17.14 15.24
N GLU A 230 -12.18 -16.51 14.36
CA GLU A 230 -12.67 -15.60 13.33
C GLU A 230 -13.61 -16.31 12.34
N PHE A 231 -13.32 -17.57 12.00
CA PHE A 231 -14.18 -18.38 11.13
C PHE A 231 -15.47 -18.83 11.82
N ASN A 232 -15.45 -19.14 13.12
CA ASN A 232 -16.64 -19.62 13.85
C ASN A 232 -17.56 -18.48 14.33
N PHE A 233 -17.04 -17.34 14.79
CA PHE A 233 -17.91 -16.27 15.33
C PHE A 233 -18.72 -15.53 14.26
N ARG A 234 -18.19 -15.39 13.04
CA ARG A 234 -18.91 -14.67 11.97
C ARG A 234 -19.95 -15.53 11.25
N ASN A 235 -19.73 -16.85 11.18
CA ASN A 235 -20.64 -17.78 10.50
C ASN A 235 -21.74 -18.38 11.40
N GLN A 236 -21.61 -18.36 12.73
CA GLN A 236 -22.62 -18.92 13.65
C GLN A 236 -23.59 -17.90 14.25
N LEU A 237 -23.39 -16.59 14.05
CA LEU A 237 -24.46 -15.63 14.34
C LEU A 237 -25.51 -15.73 13.24
N LYS A 238 -26.60 -16.47 13.51
CA LYS A 238 -27.86 -16.26 12.77
C LYS A 238 -28.24 -14.79 12.95
N GLN A 239 -28.08 -13.98 11.90
CA GLN A 239 -28.73 -12.68 11.83
C GLN A 239 -30.23 -12.91 12.00
N VAL A 240 -30.76 -12.62 13.18
CA VAL A 240 -32.20 -12.48 13.36
C VAL A 240 -32.58 -11.23 12.56
N LYS A 241 -33.13 -11.45 11.37
CA LYS A 241 -33.65 -10.38 10.51
C LYS A 241 -34.82 -9.70 11.21
N LYS A 242 -34.56 -8.71 12.06
CA LYS A 242 -35.52 -7.63 12.31
C LYS A 242 -35.36 -6.63 11.15
N LYS A 243 -36.24 -6.76 10.16
CA LYS A 243 -36.30 -5.95 8.93
C LYS A 243 -36.83 -4.52 9.14
N GLU A 244 -36.69 -3.92 10.32
CA GLU A 244 -37.37 -2.63 10.58
C GLU A 244 -36.44 -1.41 10.69
N PHE A 245 -35.11 -1.55 10.68
CA PHE A 245 -34.23 -0.39 10.94
C PHE A 245 -33.01 -0.22 10.02
N LEU A 246 -32.97 -0.85 8.84
CA LEU A 246 -31.79 -0.84 7.97
C LEU A 246 -32.05 -0.50 6.48
N MET A 247 -33.24 -0.03 6.13
CA MET A 247 -33.57 0.23 4.72
C MET A 247 -33.08 1.59 4.19
N GLU A 248 -32.67 2.53 5.04
CA GLU A 248 -32.35 3.90 4.56
C GLU A 248 -30.84 4.14 4.30
N GLU A 249 -29.96 3.41 4.98
CA GLU A 249 -28.50 3.59 4.84
C GLU A 249 -27.91 2.69 3.74
N GLU A 250 -28.40 1.45 3.60
CA GLU A 250 -28.00 0.56 2.50
C GLU A 250 -28.53 1.03 1.13
N GLU A 251 -29.70 1.67 1.09
CA GLU A 251 -30.28 2.17 -0.16
C GLU A 251 -29.52 3.41 -0.67
N LYS A 252 -29.00 4.25 0.24
CA LYS A 252 -28.10 5.36 -0.11
C LYS A 252 -26.76 4.84 -0.65
N GLU A 253 -26.15 3.84 -0.03
CA GLU A 253 -24.89 3.25 -0.55
C GLU A 253 -25.06 2.58 -1.92
N ARG A 254 -26.22 1.95 -2.19
CA ARG A 254 -26.51 1.38 -3.52
C ARG A 254 -26.66 2.47 -4.56
N LYS A 255 -27.38 3.54 -4.24
CA LYS A 255 -27.52 4.71 -5.13
C LYS A 255 -26.17 5.35 -5.45
N THR A 256 -25.28 5.54 -4.47
CA THR A 256 -23.95 6.13 -4.72
C THR A 256 -23.06 5.22 -5.59
N LYS A 257 -23.15 3.89 -5.43
CA LYS A 257 -22.40 2.93 -6.25
C LYS A 257 -22.93 2.85 -7.68
N GLU A 258 -24.25 2.94 -7.86
CA GLU A 258 -24.89 2.97 -9.18
C GLU A 258 -24.55 4.27 -9.92
N GLU A 259 -24.57 5.42 -9.24
CA GLU A 259 -24.15 6.72 -9.80
C GLU A 259 -22.68 6.71 -10.25
N PHE A 260 -21.79 6.13 -9.44
CA PHE A 260 -20.37 6.03 -9.78
C PHE A 260 -20.11 5.10 -10.99
N GLN A 261 -20.89 4.03 -11.13
CA GLN A 261 -20.77 3.10 -12.26
C GLN A 261 -21.34 3.70 -13.56
N LEU A 262 -22.41 4.49 -13.47
CA LEU A 262 -22.98 5.17 -14.63
C LEU A 262 -22.01 6.22 -15.18
N LYS A 263 -21.39 7.01 -14.28
CA LYS A 263 -20.38 8.00 -14.66
C LYS A 263 -19.16 7.37 -15.33
N LYS A 264 -18.73 6.19 -14.87
CA LYS A 264 -17.63 5.43 -15.48
C LYS A 264 -17.97 4.86 -16.86
N ARG A 265 -19.26 4.63 -17.15
CA ARG A 265 -19.74 4.20 -18.48
C ARG A 265 -19.86 5.39 -19.44
N GLU A 266 -20.30 6.55 -18.95
CA GLU A 266 -20.35 7.79 -19.74
C GLU A 266 -18.95 8.30 -20.11
N ASP A 267 -17.99 8.27 -19.18
CA ASP A 267 -16.60 8.66 -19.46
C ASP A 267 -15.94 7.71 -20.48
N LYS A 268 -16.28 6.41 -20.44
CA LYS A 268 -15.84 5.44 -21.46
C LYS A 268 -16.53 5.61 -22.81
N GLY A 269 -17.78 6.06 -22.83
CA GLY A 269 -18.50 6.32 -24.09
C GLY A 269 -17.91 7.51 -24.84
N LYS A 270 -17.56 8.57 -24.11
CA LYS A 270 -16.93 9.78 -24.67
C LYS A 270 -15.51 9.53 -25.19
N GLU A 271 -14.78 8.61 -24.58
CA GLU A 271 -13.44 8.21 -25.04
C GLU A 271 -13.48 7.41 -26.35
N VAL A 272 -14.60 6.73 -26.64
CA VAL A 272 -14.79 5.94 -27.87
C VAL A 272 -15.33 6.80 -29.01
N GLU A 273 -16.24 7.75 -28.73
CA GLU A 273 -16.72 8.73 -29.72
C GLU A 273 -15.60 9.67 -30.19
N ALA A 274 -14.65 10.04 -29.32
CA ALA A 274 -13.51 10.89 -29.70
C ALA A 274 -12.44 10.16 -30.55
N THR A 275 -12.61 8.86 -30.81
CA THR A 275 -11.70 8.06 -31.65
C THR A 275 -12.31 7.63 -32.98
N GLU A 276 -13.59 7.94 -33.24
CA GLU A 276 -14.29 7.61 -34.49
C GLU A 276 -14.65 8.83 -35.36
N GLU A 277 -14.21 10.05 -35.00
CA GLU A 277 -14.21 11.25 -35.89
C GLU A 277 -12.82 11.57 -36.46
#